data_AF-A0A2S2PDF6-F1
#
_entry.id   AF-A0A2S2PDF6-F1
#
_cell.length_a   1.000
_cell.length_b   1.000
_cell.length_c   1.000
_cell.angle_alpha   90.00
_cell.angle_beta   90.00
_cell.angle_gamma   90.00
#
_symmetry.space_group_name_H-M   'P 1'
#
loop_
_entity.id
_entity.type
_entity.pdbx_description
1 polymer ?
#
loop_
_entity_poly.entity_id
_entity_poly.type
_entity_poly.pdbx_seq_one_letter_code
_entity_poly.pdbx_strand_id
1 'polypeptide(L)'
;MWSIGCIFAEMSCGKPLFRGDSEIDQLFHIFRILTTPNEKTWPGVSEFKDYHPLFPKWSENILKKSVKNINNEGLDLLQNMLIYDPSKRINARDALQHDYFKDLNKYTLPAYPEI
;
A
#
# COMPACT_ATOMS: atom_id res chain seq x y z
N MET A 1 7.80 -2.93 -3.33
CA MET A 1 7.09 -2.56 -2.09
C MET A 1 5.60 -2.37 -2.31
N TRP A 2 5.16 -1.49 -3.21
CA TRP A 2 3.73 -1.30 -3.51
C TRP A 2 2.99 -2.62 -3.80
N SER A 3 3.50 -3.42 -4.75
CA SER A 3 2.87 -4.71 -5.12
C SER A 3 2.78 -5.69 -3.94
N ILE A 4 3.81 -5.72 -3.08
CA ILE A 4 3.81 -6.55 -1.86
C ILE A 4 2.75 -6.05 -0.87
N GLY A 5 2.59 -4.73 -0.73
CA GLY A 5 1.50 -4.14 0.07
C GLY A 5 0.12 -4.55 -0.44
N CYS A 6 -0.10 -4.54 -1.77
CA CYS A 6 -1.35 -5.02 -2.36
C CYS A 6 -1.61 -6.50 -2.03
N ILE A 7 -0.59 -7.36 -2.17
CA ILE A 7 -0.69 -8.79 -1.86
C ILE A 7 -0.90 -9.00 -0.36
N PHE A 8 -0.23 -8.24 0.49
CA PHE A 8 -0.39 -8.31 1.94
C PHE A 8 -1.84 -7.99 2.37
N ALA A 9 -2.41 -6.91 1.84
CA ALA A 9 -3.81 -6.58 2.06
C ALA A 9 -4.76 -7.67 1.51
N GLU A 10 -4.44 -8.26 0.35
CA GLU A 10 -5.21 -9.35 -0.23
C GLU A 10 -5.17 -10.63 0.63
N MET A 11 -4.01 -10.99 1.17
CA MET A 11 -3.86 -12.12 2.10
C MET A 11 -4.71 -11.93 3.36
N SER A 12 -4.84 -10.70 3.87
CA SER A 12 -5.65 -10.43 5.06
C SER A 12 -7.16 -10.50 4.77
N CYS A 13 -7.58 -10.14 3.55
CA CYS A 13 -8.99 -9.97 3.19
C CYS A 13 -9.58 -11.09 2.34
N GLY A 14 -8.76 -11.95 1.73
CA GLY A 14 -9.16 -12.96 0.75
C GLY A 14 -9.62 -12.36 -0.59
N LYS A 15 -9.36 -11.09 -0.85
CA LYS A 15 -9.73 -10.40 -2.09
C LYS A 15 -8.71 -9.31 -2.45
N PRO A 16 -8.45 -9.08 -3.76
CA PRO A 16 -7.55 -7.99 -4.15
C PRO A 16 -8.02 -6.65 -3.61
N LEU A 17 -7.06 -5.85 -3.12
CA LEU A 17 -7.28 -4.53 -2.55
C LEU A 17 -7.78 -3.53 -3.61
N PHE A 18 -7.17 -3.58 -4.80
CA PHE A 18 -7.51 -2.76 -5.94
C PHE A 18 -7.86 -3.69 -7.11
N ARG A 19 -9.07 -3.58 -7.64
CA ARG A 19 -9.61 -4.47 -8.67
C ARG A 19 -10.02 -3.65 -9.90
N GLY A 20 -9.03 -3.16 -10.64
CA GLY A 20 -9.27 -2.44 -11.89
C GLY A 20 -9.35 -3.36 -13.10
N ASP A 21 -10.20 -3.03 -14.07
CA ASP A 21 -10.32 -3.73 -15.35
C ASP A 21 -9.57 -3.06 -16.51
N SER A 22 -9.05 -1.85 -16.26
CA SER A 22 -8.26 -1.01 -17.17
C SER A 22 -7.30 -0.14 -16.37
N GLU A 23 -6.34 0.51 -17.04
CA GLU A 23 -5.36 1.38 -16.36
C GLU A 23 -6.02 2.53 -15.59
N ILE A 24 -7.01 3.18 -16.21
CA ILE A 24 -7.73 4.29 -15.58
C ILE A 24 -8.62 3.82 -14.44
N ASP A 25 -9.29 2.68 -14.59
CA ASP A 25 -10.12 2.11 -13.54
C ASP A 25 -9.26 1.66 -12.34
N GLN A 26 -8.10 1.07 -12.60
CA GLN A 26 -7.12 0.72 -11.58
C GLN A 26 -6.67 1.94 -10.77
N LEU A 27 -6.37 3.06 -11.43
CA LEU A 27 -6.04 4.32 -10.76
C LEU A 27 -7.20 4.82 -9.89
N PHE A 28 -8.43 4.79 -10.40
CA PHE A 28 -9.60 5.22 -9.62
C PHE A 28 -9.88 4.31 -8.43
N HIS A 29 -9.66 3.01 -8.55
CA HIS A 29 -9.72 2.09 -7.42
C HIS A 29 -8.69 2.41 -6.34
N ILE A 30 -7.46 2.77 -6.73
CA ILE A 30 -6.42 3.23 -5.81
C ILE A 30 -6.88 4.52 -5.11
N PHE A 31 -7.33 5.53 -5.87
CA PHE A 31 -7.73 6.83 -5.32
C PHE A 31 -8.94 6.73 -4.40
N ARG A 32 -9.92 5.88 -4.72
CA ARG A 32 -11.09 5.63 -3.86
C ARG A 32 -10.73 5.11 -2.48
N ILE A 33 -9.65 4.35 -2.35
CA ILE A 33 -9.22 3.77 -1.08
C ILE A 33 -8.23 4.68 -0.34
N LEU A 34 -7.25 5.24 -1.07
CA LEU A 34 -6.12 5.96 -0.48
C LEU A 34 -6.24 7.48 -0.53
N THR A 35 -7.28 8.03 -1.17
CA THR A 35 -7.44 9.43 -1.64
C THR A 35 -6.76 9.75 -2.97
N THR A 36 -7.25 10.75 -3.69
CA THR A 36 -6.62 11.25 -4.91
C THR A 36 -5.32 11.99 -4.55
N PRO A 37 -4.16 11.63 -5.14
CA PRO A 37 -2.90 12.27 -4.81
C PRO A 37 -2.90 13.75 -5.23
N ASN A 38 -2.15 14.56 -4.50
CA ASN A 38 -1.96 15.98 -4.74
C ASN A 38 -0.55 16.39 -4.32
N GLU A 39 -0.15 17.63 -4.58
CA GLU A 39 1.19 18.13 -4.29
C GLU A 39 1.61 18.04 -2.82
N LYS A 40 0.67 17.93 -1.88
CA LYS A 40 0.99 17.70 -0.46
C LYS A 40 1.34 16.25 -0.18
N THR A 41 0.62 15.30 -0.77
CA THR A 41 0.82 13.85 -0.53
C THR A 41 1.89 13.25 -1.42
N TRP A 42 2.04 13.76 -2.64
CA TRP A 42 3.05 13.37 -3.61
C TRP A 42 3.51 14.62 -4.40
N PRO A 43 4.57 15.30 -3.93
CA PRO A 43 5.14 16.45 -4.64
C PRO A 43 5.59 16.05 -6.05
N GLY A 44 5.22 16.85 -7.05
CA GLY A 44 5.49 16.63 -8.47
C GLY A 44 4.46 15.75 -9.19
N VAL A 45 3.42 15.26 -8.50
CA VAL A 45 2.42 14.36 -9.13
C VAL A 45 1.66 15.05 -10.27
N SER A 46 1.45 16.37 -10.18
CA SER A 46 0.78 17.13 -11.24
C SER A 46 1.60 17.33 -12.51
N GLU A 47 2.90 17.06 -12.45
CA GLU A 47 3.83 17.17 -13.59
C GLU A 47 3.86 15.91 -14.45
N PHE A 48 3.29 14.80 -13.97
CA PHE A 48 3.23 13.58 -14.77
C PHE A 48 2.30 13.74 -15.96
N LYS A 49 2.77 13.27 -17.12
CA LYS A 49 2.06 13.36 -18.41
C LYS A 49 0.62 12.88 -18.35
N ASP A 50 0.38 11.80 -17.61
CA ASP A 50 -0.92 11.14 -17.53
C ASP A 50 -1.74 11.58 -16.29
N TYR A 51 -1.25 12.53 -15.50
CA TYR A 51 -2.03 13.12 -14.41
C TYR A 51 -3.00 14.16 -14.96
N HIS A 52 -4.29 13.97 -14.70
CA HIS A 52 -5.32 14.89 -15.17
C HIS A 52 -5.94 15.70 -14.02
N PRO A 53 -6.00 17.05 -14.12
CA PRO A 53 -6.62 17.89 -13.09
C PRO A 53 -8.07 17.51 -12.78
N LEU A 54 -8.81 17.05 -13.80
CA LEU A 54 -10.21 16.61 -13.70
C LEU A 54 -10.40 15.20 -13.15
N PHE A 55 -9.34 14.49 -12.72
CA PHE A 55 -9.54 13.24 -11.99
C PHE A 55 -10.45 13.46 -10.78
N PRO A 56 -11.39 12.53 -10.49
CA PRO A 56 -12.27 12.69 -9.34
C PRO A 56 -11.44 12.82 -8.06
N LYS A 57 -11.91 13.68 -7.15
CA LYS A 57 -11.19 14.02 -5.91
C LYS A 57 -11.78 13.26 -4.74
N TRP A 58 -11.23 12.09 -4.45
CA TRP A 58 -11.52 11.36 -3.22
C TRP A 58 -10.64 11.89 -2.10
N SER A 59 -11.23 12.22 -0.96
CA SER A 59 -10.55 12.88 0.18
C SER A 59 -10.53 12.04 1.46
N GLU A 60 -11.35 11.00 1.56
CA GLU A 60 -11.37 10.09 2.70
C GLU A 60 -10.45 8.89 2.43
N ASN A 61 -9.46 8.67 3.30
CA ASN A 61 -8.68 7.43 3.28
C ASN A 61 -9.47 6.34 4.03
N ILE A 62 -9.92 5.34 3.28
CA ILE A 62 -10.72 4.23 3.81
C ILE A 62 -9.92 2.93 3.88
N LEU A 63 -8.59 2.96 3.74
CA LEU A 63 -7.75 1.75 3.75
C LEU A 63 -8.06 0.85 4.95
N LYS A 64 -8.12 1.43 6.16
CA LYS A 64 -8.46 0.70 7.40
C LYS A 64 -9.82 0.01 7.36
N LYS A 65 -10.80 0.59 6.64
CA LYS A 65 -12.14 0.01 6.45
C LYS A 65 -12.15 -1.06 5.36
N SER A 66 -11.28 -0.92 4.37
CA SER A 66 -11.13 -1.83 3.23
C SER A 66 -10.42 -3.13 3.61
N VAL A 67 -9.54 -3.09 4.60
CA VAL A 67 -8.84 -4.28 5.10
C VAL A 67 -9.50 -4.88 6.34
N LYS A 68 -9.54 -6.22 6.41
CA LYS A 68 -10.04 -7.00 7.55
C LYS A 68 -8.94 -7.94 8.04
N ASN A 69 -9.07 -8.45 9.27
CA ASN A 69 -8.18 -9.44 9.87
C ASN A 69 -6.70 -9.02 9.89
N ILE A 70 -6.44 -7.74 10.12
CA ILE A 70 -5.10 -7.18 10.28
C ILE A 70 -5.03 -6.46 11.64
N ASN A 71 -3.95 -6.66 12.38
CA ASN A 71 -3.70 -5.95 13.63
C ASN A 71 -3.19 -4.53 13.35
N ASN A 72 -2.96 -3.74 14.40
CA ASN A 72 -2.54 -2.34 14.25
C ASN A 72 -1.15 -2.23 13.62
N GLU A 73 -0.22 -3.10 14.00
CA GLU A 73 1.15 -3.15 13.50
C GLU A 73 1.18 -3.53 12.01
N GLY A 74 0.32 -4.46 11.59
CA GLY A 74 0.17 -4.85 10.20
C GLY A 74 -0.45 -3.74 9.36
N LEU A 75 -1.46 -3.05 9.91
CA LEU A 75 -2.07 -1.90 9.24
C LEU A 75 -1.05 -0.76 9.05
N ASP A 76 -0.23 -0.50 10.06
CA ASP A 76 0.84 0.51 9.99
C ASP A 76 1.88 0.14 8.92
N LEU A 77 2.35 -1.10 8.91
CA LEU A 77 3.26 -1.59 7.86
C LEU A 77 2.63 -1.43 6.47
N LEU A 78 1.36 -1.80 6.32
CA LEU A 78 0.64 -1.70 5.05
C LEU A 78 0.51 -0.24 4.59
N GLN A 79 0.21 0.69 5.50
CA GLN A 79 0.17 2.13 5.21
C GLN A 79 1.53 2.63 4.71
N ASN A 80 2.63 2.20 5.35
CA ASN A 80 3.99 2.53 4.95
C ASN A 80 4.38 1.94 3.59
N MET A 81 3.86 0.76 3.23
CA MET A 81 4.06 0.13 1.91
C MET A 81 3.27 0.80 0.77
N LEU A 82 2.15 1.44 1.08
CA LEU A 82 1.21 2.03 0.10
C LEU A 82 1.29 3.56 0.03
N ILE A 83 2.40 4.15 0.49
CA ILE A 83 2.67 5.58 0.28
C ILE A 83 2.81 5.86 -1.22
N TYR A 84 2.12 6.91 -1.70
CA TYR A 84 2.15 7.35 -3.09
C TYR A 84 3.55 7.71 -3.55
N ASP A 85 4.17 8.68 -2.86
CA ASP A 85 5.53 9.15 -3.12
C ASP A 85 6.53 7.99 -2.96
N PRO A 86 7.15 7.51 -4.05
CA PRO A 86 8.06 6.38 -3.99
C PRO A 86 9.28 6.63 -3.11
N SER A 87 9.69 7.89 -2.94
CA SER A 87 10.86 8.25 -2.12
C SER A 87 10.59 8.12 -0.63
N LYS A 88 9.31 8.20 -0.22
CA LYS A 88 8.86 8.07 1.17
C LYS A 88 8.35 6.67 1.52
N ARG A 89 8.11 5.83 0.51
CA ARG A 89 7.63 4.47 0.69
C ARG A 89 8.69 3.61 1.38
N ILE A 90 8.29 2.86 2.40
CA ILE A 90 9.20 1.98 3.14
C ILE A 90 9.92 1.02 2.17
N ASN A 91 11.23 0.87 2.32
CA ASN A 91 12.00 -0.09 1.54
C ASN A 91 11.91 -1.50 2.15
N ALA A 92 12.38 -2.52 1.43
CA ALA A 92 12.26 -3.91 1.88
C ALA A 92 13.07 -4.20 3.16
N ARG A 93 14.25 -3.58 3.32
CA ARG A 93 15.10 -3.78 4.49
C ARG A 93 14.43 -3.25 5.76
N ASP A 94 13.88 -2.04 5.69
CA ASP A 94 13.21 -1.41 6.83
C ASP A 94 11.89 -2.11 7.15
N ALA A 95 11.17 -2.59 6.12
CA ALA A 95 9.95 -3.38 6.31
C ALA A 95 10.20 -4.69 7.08
N LEU A 96 11.34 -5.36 6.85
CA LEU A 96 11.72 -6.57 7.59
C LEU A 96 12.04 -6.32 9.07
N GLN A 97 12.33 -5.07 9.44
CA GLN A 97 12.59 -4.65 10.83
C GLN A 97 11.34 -4.10 11.52
N HIS A 98 10.21 -4.05 10.83
CA HIS A 98 8.97 -3.49 11.34
C HIS A 98 8.42 -4.28 12.54
N ASP A 99 7.73 -3.58 13.44
CA ASP A 99 7.12 -4.13 14.66
C ASP A 99 6.16 -5.29 14.39
N TYR A 100 5.55 -5.29 13.21
CA TYR A 100 4.68 -6.37 12.71
C TYR A 100 5.37 -7.74 12.67
N PHE A 101 6.70 -7.80 12.57
CA PHE A 101 7.46 -9.04 12.51
C PHE A 101 8.25 -9.33 13.80
N LYS A 102 8.04 -8.58 14.89
CA LYS A 102 8.80 -8.76 16.14
C LYS A 102 8.53 -10.09 16.82
N ASP A 103 7.31 -10.61 16.72
CA ASP A 103 6.87 -11.89 17.30
C ASP A 103 7.02 -13.08 16.33
N LEU A 104 7.49 -12.82 15.10
CA LEU A 104 7.67 -13.84 14.08
C LEU A 104 8.83 -14.78 14.46
N ASN A 105 8.51 -16.07 14.64
CA ASN A 105 9.53 -17.09 14.81
C ASN A 105 10.27 -17.32 13.48
N LYS A 106 11.49 -16.78 13.37
CA LYS A 106 12.32 -16.90 12.17
C LYS A 106 12.76 -18.34 11.86
N TYR A 107 12.75 -19.22 12.86
CA TYR A 107 13.08 -20.64 12.69
C TYR A 107 11.94 -21.48 12.11
N THR A 108 10.76 -20.89 11.91
CA THR A 108 9.61 -21.59 11.28
C THR A 108 9.32 -21.08 9.88
N LEU A 109 10.18 -20.19 9.34
CA LEU A 109 9.98 -19.64 8.01
C LEU A 109 10.34 -20.68 6.94
N PRO A 110 9.55 -20.77 5.86
CA PRO A 110 9.77 -21.75 4.79
C PRO A 110 11.09 -21.53 4.03
N ALA A 111 11.69 -20.34 4.13
CA ALA A 111 13.01 -20.02 3.63
C ALA A 111 13.91 -19.65 4.81
N TYR A 112 14.86 -20.53 5.13
CA TYR A 112 15.92 -20.23 6.08
C TYR A 112 16.98 -19.40 5.36
N PRO A 113 17.48 -18.30 5.95
CA PRO A 113 18.68 -17.67 5.43
C PRO A 113 19.81 -18.70 5.55
N GLU A 114 20.31 -19.18 4.41
CA GLU A 114 21.58 -19.91 4.38
C GLU A 114 22.65 -18.96 4.97
N ILE A 115 23.32 -19.44 6.01
CA ILE A 115 24.36 -18.71 6.76
C ILE A 115 25.57 -18.50 5.85
#